data_AF-A0A2T2RX04-F1
#
_entry.id   AF-A0A2T2RX04-F1
#
_cell.length_a   1.000
_cell.length_b   1.000
_cell.length_c   1.000
_cell.angle_alpha   90.00
_cell.angle_beta   90.00
_cell.angle_gamma   90.00
#
_symmetry.space_group_name_H-M   'P 1'
#
loop_
_entity.id
_entity.type
_entity.pdbx_description
1 polymer ?
#
loop_
_entity_poly.entity_id
_entity_poly.type
_entity_poly.pdbx_seq_one_letter_code
_entity_poly.pdbx_strand_id
1 'polypeptide(L)'
;IELIEIPQPKPAPDAFGDEHYVGYYHLSFDLTDTATDLPSWLHHLRENFAEAEKANPEQFQPLKVLLEPTEQMIGDRIWEVAFIADADGLPLEFIRLQETT
;
A
#
# COMPACT_ATOMS: atom_id res chain seq x y z
N ILE A 1 8.83 11.99 -3.40
CA ILE A 1 9.48 10.67 -3.15
C ILE A 1 10.62 10.55 -4.14
N GLU A 2 11.77 10.06 -3.68
CA GLU A 2 12.93 9.76 -4.52
C GLU A 2 13.23 8.27 -4.36
N LEU A 3 13.55 7.59 -5.46
CA LEU A 3 13.91 6.18 -5.49
C LEU A 3 15.38 6.07 -5.88
N ILE A 4 16.13 5.23 -5.17
CA ILE A 4 17.54 4.97 -5.43
C ILE A 4 17.78 3.47 -5.51
N GLU A 5 18.65 3.05 -6.41
CA GLU A 5 19.09 1.66 -6.48
C GLU A 5 20.22 1.42 -5.47
N ILE A 6 20.06 0.41 -4.62
CA ILE A 6 21.11 -0.07 -3.72
C ILE A 6 21.55 -1.44 -4.23
N PRO A 7 22.76 -1.59 -4.81
CA PRO A 7 23.16 -2.84 -5.50
C PRO A 7 23.20 -4.10 -4.61
N GLN A 8 23.41 -3.93 -3.31
CA GLN A 8 23.49 -5.01 -2.32
C GLN A 8 22.79 -4.57 -1.04
N PRO A 9 21.44 -4.49 -1.04
CA PRO A 9 20.71 -3.99 0.12
C PRO A 9 20.83 -5.00 1.26
N LYS A 10 20.87 -4.50 2.49
CA LYS A 10 20.53 -5.35 3.64
C LYS A 10 19.02 -5.65 3.58
N PRO A 11 18.56 -6.76 4.18
CA PRO A 11 17.12 -7.00 4.30
C PRO A 11 16.42 -5.77 4.88
N ALA A 12 15.31 -5.37 4.26
CA ALA A 12 14.48 -4.30 4.79
C ALA A 12 13.99 -4.68 6.19
N PRO A 13 13.92 -3.72 7.13
CA PRO A 13 13.30 -3.98 8.42
C PRO A 13 11.81 -4.33 8.21
N ASP A 14 11.27 -5.22 9.05
CA ASP A 14 9.84 -5.50 9.08
C ASP A 14 9.09 -4.37 9.79
N ALA A 15 9.01 -3.22 9.11
CA ALA A 15 8.37 -2.04 9.67
C ALA A 15 6.88 -2.28 9.95
N PHE A 16 6.20 -3.22 9.29
CA PHE A 16 4.76 -3.42 9.46
C PHE A 16 4.42 -4.41 10.59
N GLY A 17 5.20 -5.49 10.75
CA GLY A 17 4.95 -6.53 11.75
C GLY A 17 5.64 -6.31 13.10
N ASP A 18 6.71 -5.51 13.15
CA ASP A 18 7.44 -5.24 14.40
C ASP A 18 6.89 -4.01 15.13
N GLU A 19 6.11 -4.26 16.20
CA GLU A 19 5.54 -3.21 17.06
C GLU A 19 6.60 -2.33 17.78
N HIS A 20 7.85 -2.80 17.86
CA HIS A 20 8.96 -2.04 18.47
C HIS A 20 9.83 -1.33 17.44
N TYR A 21 9.49 -1.45 16.16
CA TYR A 21 10.25 -0.81 15.11
C TYR A 21 10.21 0.71 15.27
N VAL A 22 11.41 1.32 15.23
CA VAL A 22 11.59 2.77 15.25
C VAL A 22 12.29 3.20 13.97
N GLY A 23 11.84 4.31 13.40
CA GLY A 23 12.39 4.86 12.17
C GLY A 23 11.30 5.21 11.18
N TYR A 24 11.64 5.12 9.90
CA TYR A 24 10.70 5.37 8.82
C TYR A 24 9.69 4.22 8.72
N TYR A 25 8.42 4.50 9.05
CA TYR A 25 7.37 3.48 9.18
C TYR A 25 6.69 3.20 7.83
N HIS A 26 5.92 4.13 7.27
CA HIS A 26 5.28 3.99 5.95
C HIS A 26 5.08 5.33 5.23
N LEU A 27 4.83 5.28 3.91
CA LEU A 27 4.28 6.39 3.13
C LEU A 27 2.77 6.27 3.14
N SER A 28 2.06 7.40 3.22
CA SER A 28 0.59 7.43 3.11
C SER A 28 0.18 8.21 1.87
N PHE A 29 -0.74 7.63 1.09
CA PHE A 29 -1.33 8.23 -0.10
C PHE A 29 -2.83 8.46 0.11
N ASP A 30 -3.24 9.73 0.02
CA ASP A 30 -4.65 10.09 0.06
C ASP A 30 -5.27 9.94 -1.33
N LEU A 31 -6.28 9.07 -1.43
CA LEU A 31 -7.00 8.77 -2.66
C LEU A 31 -8.41 9.36 -2.67
N THR A 32 -8.76 10.21 -1.71
CA THR A 32 -10.12 10.79 -1.53
C THR A 32 -10.69 11.36 -2.84
N ASP A 33 -9.87 12.08 -3.60
CA ASP A 33 -10.30 12.73 -4.85
C ASP A 33 -10.16 11.85 -6.10
N THR A 34 -9.52 10.67 -5.99
CA THR A 34 -9.14 9.84 -7.14
C THR A 34 -9.79 8.47 -7.17
N ALA A 35 -10.28 7.98 -6.03
CA ALA A 35 -10.92 6.68 -5.89
C ALA A 35 -12.33 6.84 -5.32
N THR A 36 -13.27 6.08 -5.87
CA THR A 36 -14.65 6.01 -5.35
C THR A 36 -14.72 5.27 -4.02
N ASP A 37 -13.95 4.20 -3.88
CA ASP A 37 -13.80 3.36 -2.69
C ASP A 37 -12.51 2.54 -2.78
N LEU A 38 -11.90 2.22 -1.62
CA LEU A 38 -10.66 1.44 -1.59
C LEU A 38 -10.80 -0.03 -2.03
N PRO A 39 -11.89 -0.76 -1.74
CA PRO A 39 -12.09 -2.12 -2.26
C PRO A 39 -11.99 -2.23 -3.78
N SER A 40 -12.71 -1.38 -4.51
CA SER A 40 -12.71 -1.38 -5.98
C SER A 40 -11.38 -0.89 -6.53
N TRP A 41 -10.77 0.11 -5.90
CA TRP A 41 -9.42 0.57 -6.27
C TRP A 41 -8.39 -0.54 -6.13
N LEU A 42 -8.39 -1.28 -5.02
CA LEU A 42 -7.45 -2.38 -4.79
C LEU A 42 -7.70 -3.56 -5.73
N HIS A 43 -8.96 -3.84 -6.06
CA HIS A 43 -9.30 -4.86 -7.05
C HIS A 43 -8.68 -4.54 -8.42
N HIS A 44 -8.88 -3.33 -8.93
CA HIS A 44 -8.28 -2.91 -10.20
C HIS A 44 -6.74 -2.93 -10.14
N LEU A 45 -6.15 -2.54 -9.01
CA LEU A 45 -4.70 -2.61 -8.83
C LEU A 45 -4.19 -4.06 -8.90
N ARG A 46 -4.89 -5.01 -8.28
CA ARG A 46 -4.55 -6.44 -8.36
C ARG A 46 -4.59 -6.98 -9.79
N GLU A 47 -5.62 -6.60 -10.55
CA GLU A 47 -5.76 -7.00 -11.95
C GLU A 47 -4.60 -6.47 -12.79
N ASN A 48 -4.26 -5.19 -12.64
CA ASN A 48 -3.14 -4.57 -13.34
C ASN A 48 -1.81 -5.27 -13.04
N PHE A 49 -1.55 -5.60 -11.77
CA PHE A 49 -0.33 -6.33 -11.38
C PHE A 49 -0.31 -7.76 -11.93
N ALA A 50 -1.45 -8.47 -11.92
CA ALA A 50 -1.55 -9.82 -12.45
C ALA A 50 -1.34 -9.86 -13.98
N GLU A 51 -1.77 -8.82 -14.71
CA GLU A 51 -1.49 -8.68 -16.14
C GLU A 51 -0.02 -8.34 -16.39
N ALA A 52 0.57 -7.43 -15.60
CA ALA A 52 1.97 -7.04 -15.72
C ALA A 52 2.93 -8.21 -15.41
N GLU A 53 2.64 -9.01 -14.38
CA GLU A 53 3.39 -10.23 -14.04
C GLU A 53 3.35 -11.24 -15.19
N LYS A 54 2.18 -11.49 -15.80
CA LYS A 54 2.08 -12.38 -16.96
C LYS A 54 2.88 -11.89 -18.16
N ALA A 55 2.91 -10.57 -18.38
CA ALA A 55 3.62 -9.96 -19.50
C ALA A 55 5.14 -9.94 -19.30
N ASN A 56 5.61 -9.64 -18.08
CA ASN A 56 7.03 -9.49 -17.76
C ASN A 56 7.34 -10.05 -16.35
N PRO A 57 7.38 -11.39 -16.20
CA PRO A 57 7.51 -12.03 -14.88
C PRO A 57 8.86 -11.78 -14.19
N GLU A 58 9.89 -11.38 -14.93
CA GLU A 58 11.19 -11.00 -14.36
C GLU A 58 11.20 -9.58 -13.78
N GLN A 59 10.25 -8.73 -14.18
CA GLN A 59 10.20 -7.31 -13.78
C GLN A 59 9.12 -7.04 -12.73
N PHE A 60 8.00 -7.78 -12.76
CA PHE A 60 6.88 -7.57 -11.86
C PHE A 60 6.71 -8.76 -10.93
N GLN A 61 6.55 -8.44 -9.64
CA GLN A 61 6.17 -9.40 -8.62
C GLN A 61 4.66 -9.27 -8.36
N PRO A 62 3.98 -10.35 -7.89
CA PRO A 62 2.60 -10.25 -7.44
C PRO A 62 2.42 -9.15 -6.40
N LEU A 63 1.30 -8.42 -6.49
CA LEU A 63 0.93 -7.43 -5.48
C LEU A 63 0.76 -8.11 -4.12
N LYS A 64 1.52 -7.66 -3.11
CA LYS A 64 1.38 -8.14 -1.73
C LYS A 64 0.53 -7.16 -0.91
N VAL A 65 -0.65 -7.62 -0.50
CA VAL A 65 -1.53 -6.85 0.40
C VAL A 65 -1.20 -7.20 1.85
N LEU A 66 -0.91 -6.17 2.65
CA LEU A 66 -0.59 -6.28 4.07
C LEU A 66 -1.85 -6.11 4.93
N LEU A 67 -2.75 -5.22 4.52
CA LEU A 67 -4.06 -5.00 5.13
C LEU A 67 -5.10 -4.73 4.03
N GLU A 68 -6.15 -5.56 3.98
CA GLU A 68 -7.30 -5.32 3.12
C GLU A 68 -8.02 -4.02 3.51
N PRO A 69 -8.70 -3.34 2.58
CA PRO A 69 -9.47 -2.13 2.87
C PRO A 69 -10.38 -2.34 4.07
N THR A 70 -10.19 -1.51 5.09
CA THR A 70 -10.94 -1.56 6.33
C THR A 70 -11.36 -0.15 6.73
N GLU A 71 -12.56 -0.01 7.30
CA GLU A 71 -13.04 1.27 7.79
C GLU A 71 -12.46 1.56 9.17
N GLN A 72 -11.97 2.78 9.36
CA GLN A 72 -11.45 3.27 10.62
C GLN A 72 -12.06 4.63 10.96
N MET A 73 -12.42 4.80 12.24
CA MET A 73 -12.79 6.11 12.77
C MET A 73 -11.53 6.85 13.20
N ILE A 74 -11.21 7.95 12.51
CA ILE A 74 -10.07 8.81 12.84
C ILE A 74 -10.62 10.20 13.17
N GLY A 75 -10.62 10.54 14.47
CA GLY A 75 -11.31 11.73 14.96
C GLY A 75 -12.82 11.58 14.83
N ASP A 76 -13.44 12.47 14.04
CA ASP A 76 -14.88 12.52 13.74
C ASP A 76 -15.21 12.04 12.32
N ARG A 77 -14.24 11.42 11.63
CA ARG A 77 -14.35 11.00 10.23
C ARG A 77 -14.15 9.50 10.07
N ILE A 78 -14.87 8.92 9.12
CA ILE A 78 -14.68 7.53 8.69
C ILE A 78 -13.77 7.52 7.48
N TRP A 79 -12.69 6.75 7.58
CA TRP A 79 -11.72 6.55 6.52
C TRP A 79 -11.72 5.08 6.13
N GLU A 80 -11.61 4.80 4.84
CA GLU A 80 -11.11 3.51 4.40
C GLU A 80 -9.59 3.55 4.45
N VAL A 81 -8.96 2.49 4.95
CA VAL A 81 -7.51 2.33 5.07
C VAL A 81 -7.10 0.98 4.52
N ALA A 82 -6.06 0.94 3.70
CA ALA A 82 -5.45 -0.28 3.19
C ALA A 82 -3.91 -0.18 3.21
N PHE A 83 -3.23 -1.32 3.31
CA PHE A 83 -1.78 -1.39 3.19
C PHE A 83 -1.37 -2.41 2.14
N ILE A 84 -0.41 -2.04 1.29
CA ILE A 84 0.30 -2.96 0.39
C ILE A 84 1.80 -2.85 0.68
N ALA A 85 2.55 -3.89 0.33
CA ALA A 85 4.01 -3.82 0.36
C ALA A 85 4.54 -3.36 -1.01
N ASP A 86 5.57 -2.53 -1.01
CA ASP A 86 6.35 -2.27 -2.21
C ASP A 86 7.27 -3.46 -2.57
N ALA A 87 8.10 -3.30 -3.60
CA ALA A 87 9.02 -4.34 -4.08
C ALA A 87 10.11 -4.72 -3.07
N ASP A 88 10.44 -3.84 -2.12
CA ASP A 88 11.39 -4.09 -1.04
C ASP A 88 10.71 -4.63 0.23
N GLY A 89 9.37 -4.73 0.22
CA GLY A 89 8.57 -5.21 1.33
C GLY A 89 8.14 -4.12 2.32
N LEU A 90 8.43 -2.85 2.04
CA LEU A 90 8.05 -1.73 2.91
C LEU A 90 6.57 -1.39 2.76
N PRO A 91 5.88 -1.05 3.87
CA PRO A 91 4.46 -0.73 3.83
C PRO A 91 4.18 0.62 3.15
N LEU A 92 3.19 0.61 2.26
CA LEU A 92 2.54 1.78 1.70
C LEU A 92 1.09 1.80 2.18
N GLU A 93 0.68 2.88 2.84
CA GLU A 93 -0.68 3.14 3.28
C GLU A 93 -1.46 3.89 2.21
N PHE A 94 -2.71 3.50 2.01
CA PHE A 94 -3.67 4.20 1.17
C PHE A 94 -4.90 4.51 2.01
N ILE A 95 -5.29 5.77 2.00
CA ILE A 95 -6.45 6.25 2.74
C ILE A 95 -7.45 6.91 1.81
N ARG A 96 -8.73 6.81 2.16
CA ARG A 96 -9.79 7.52 1.48
C ARG A 96 -10.82 7.97 2.50
N LEU A 97 -11.17 9.27 2.48
CA LEU A 97 -12.26 9.78 3.30
C LEU A 97 -13.61 9.30 2.74
N GLN A 98 -14.42 8.65 3.58
CA GLN A 98 -15.83 8.45 3.25
C GLN A 98 -16.58 9.74 3.59
N GLU A 99 -17.07 10.44 2.57
CA GLU A 99 -17.98 11.56 2.80
C GLU A 99 -19.23 11.07 3.53
N THR A 100 -19.55 11.70 4.65
CA THR A 100 -20.82 11.43 5.34
C THR A 100 -21.91 12.10 4.51
N THR A 101 -22.79 11.30 3.90
CA THR A 101 -23.92 11.80 3.11
C THR A 101 -24.94 12.54 3.97
#